data_AF-A0A382RVT6-F1
#
_entry.id   AF-A0A382RVT6-F1
#
_cell.length_a   1.000
_cell.length_b   1.000
_cell.length_c   1.000
_cell.angle_alpha   90.00
_cell.angle_beta   90.00
_cell.angle_gamma   90.00
#
_symmetry.space_group_name_H-M   'P 1'
#
loop_
_entity.id
_entity.type
_entity.pdbx_description
1 polymer ?
#
loop_
_entity_poly.entity_id
_entity_poly.type
_entity_poly.pdbx_seq_one_letter_code
_entity_poly.pdbx_strand_id
1 'polypeptide(L)'
;QVVVLATAEPLATARLLPGRATVNGIIALEGRVDRTANVDIAWRHWGAFIDIEDSLFAVSNDVDEDRPGVQVSLQPDGSFLLTQTPEGRLDLHVRIDGYLEGHVPGLELHPGAALTDIRPTTTEGDTLLLGGDVAGYLDVDGVSQPDNEVTLADWDFLASLFGRQLEPDDDSVRADITGDGQVDIRDLILVGNNFRVKGPVPVFRTASVARSPRIIRFSFDERSYAEGDTLVGSLQATSWSGIRAVEAVVDFDEKDWRLMAVEGNESTLLAQRLETDHGRWGLTRVGAGDVGIDPLRWRLVARHSAAIAPRLTQLLL
;
A
#
# COMPACT_ATOMS: atom_id res chain seq x y z
N GLN A 1 35.04 17.32 -67.61
CA GLN A 1 34.60 16.57 -66.42
C GLN A 1 35.16 17.32 -65.21
N VAL A 2 34.33 18.05 -64.47
CA VAL A 2 34.79 18.82 -63.29
C VAL A 2 34.84 17.84 -62.12
N VAL A 3 36.05 17.44 -61.73
CA VAL A 3 36.26 16.63 -60.52
C VAL A 3 36.23 17.61 -59.35
N VAL A 4 35.12 17.63 -58.62
CA VAL A 4 35.03 18.32 -57.34
C VAL A 4 35.76 17.45 -56.32
N LEU A 5 36.94 17.90 -55.88
CA LEU A 5 37.65 17.29 -54.76
C LEU A 5 36.79 17.49 -53.51
N ALA A 6 36.36 16.39 -52.89
CA ALA A 6 35.70 16.44 -51.59
C ALA A 6 36.68 17.03 -50.56
N THR A 7 36.47 18.28 -50.17
CA THR A 7 37.19 18.88 -49.06
C THR A 7 36.68 18.25 -47.77
N ALA A 8 37.60 17.70 -46.97
CA ALA A 8 37.32 17.10 -45.67
C ALA A 8 36.97 18.18 -44.63
N GLU A 9 35.99 19.04 -44.93
CA GLU A 9 35.46 19.97 -43.95
C GLU A 9 34.51 19.21 -43.02
N PRO A 10 34.63 19.39 -41.70
CA PRO A 10 33.71 18.77 -40.76
C PRO A 10 32.29 19.23 -41.06
N LEU A 11 31.42 18.27 -41.41
CA LEU A 11 30.02 18.51 -41.75
C LEU A 11 29.21 19.06 -40.55
N ALA A 12 29.69 18.83 -39.33
CA ALA A 12 29.14 19.37 -38.10
C ALA A 12 30.18 19.32 -36.96
N THR A 13 30.06 20.26 -36.02
CA THR A 13 30.76 20.23 -34.74
C THR A 13 29.73 19.96 -33.65
N ALA A 14 29.82 18.80 -32.99
CA ALA A 14 29.01 18.50 -31.80
C ALA A 14 29.81 18.81 -30.54
N ARG A 15 29.19 19.48 -29.57
CA ARG A 15 29.75 19.68 -28.24
C ARG A 15 29.02 18.77 -27.27
N LEU A 16 29.74 17.81 -26.68
CA LEU A 16 29.23 17.06 -25.54
C LEU A 16 29.07 18.05 -24.38
N LEU A 17 27.84 18.23 -23.91
CA LEU A 17 27.58 18.90 -22.64
C LEU A 17 27.84 17.86 -21.54
N PRO A 18 28.87 18.05 -20.69
CA PRO A 18 29.05 17.19 -19.55
C PRO A 18 27.99 17.51 -18.49
N GLY A 19 27.61 16.50 -17.72
CA GLY A 19 26.73 16.65 -16.57
C GLY A 19 25.30 16.23 -16.84
N ARG A 20 24.59 15.98 -15.75
CA ARG A 20 23.20 15.55 -15.73
C ARG A 20 22.26 16.74 -15.60
N ALA A 21 20.97 16.51 -15.78
CA ALA A 21 19.99 17.57 -15.68
C ALA A 21 19.79 18.04 -14.23
N THR A 22 19.28 19.25 -14.10
CA THR A 22 18.78 19.83 -12.85
C THR A 22 17.30 20.15 -13.02
N VAL A 23 16.50 19.86 -12.00
CA VAL A 23 15.07 20.11 -12.00
C VAL A 23 14.71 20.98 -10.80
N ASN A 24 14.21 22.17 -11.09
CA ASN A 24 13.68 23.09 -10.09
C ASN A 24 12.16 23.16 -10.23
N GLY A 25 11.47 23.06 -9.11
CA GLY A 25 10.02 23.09 -9.08
C GLY A 25 9.45 23.64 -7.78
N ILE A 26 8.12 23.70 -7.74
CA ILE A 26 7.35 24.10 -6.57
C ILE A 26 6.26 23.06 -6.36
N ILE A 27 6.22 22.51 -5.16
CA ILE A 27 5.14 21.65 -4.67
C ILE A 27 4.19 22.53 -3.85
N ALA A 28 2.94 22.66 -4.30
CA ALA A 28 1.90 23.29 -3.50
C ALA A 28 1.09 22.21 -2.79
N LEU A 29 0.93 22.37 -1.48
CA LEU A 29 0.20 21.43 -0.63
C LEU A 29 -1.15 22.03 -0.25
N GLU A 30 -2.25 21.32 -0.51
CA GLU A 30 -3.57 21.74 -0.04
C GLU A 30 -3.59 21.90 1.49
N GLY A 31 -4.24 22.94 1.98
CA GLY A 31 -4.35 23.21 3.42
C GLY A 31 -3.10 23.81 4.07
N ARG A 32 -1.97 23.96 3.34
CA ARG A 32 -0.70 24.48 3.88
C ARG A 32 -0.26 25.79 3.25
N VAL A 33 0.09 26.74 4.11
CA VAL A 33 0.75 28.00 3.73
C VAL A 33 2.27 27.85 3.83
N ASP A 34 2.76 27.31 4.94
CA ASP A 34 4.14 26.84 5.08
C ASP A 34 4.21 25.39 4.57
N ARG A 35 5.05 25.18 3.56
CA ARG A 35 5.19 23.90 2.88
C ARG A 35 6.49 23.18 3.22
N THR A 36 7.18 23.64 4.26
CA THR A 36 8.38 22.96 4.78
C THR A 36 8.02 21.53 5.16
N ALA A 37 8.59 20.58 4.43
CA ALA A 37 8.39 19.14 4.63
C ALA A 37 9.51 18.37 3.92
N ASN A 38 9.73 17.12 4.30
CA ASN A 38 10.50 16.18 3.49
C ASN A 38 9.54 15.42 2.59
N VAL A 39 9.88 15.32 1.30
CA VAL A 39 9.11 14.58 0.31
C VAL A 39 9.95 13.48 -0.30
N ASP A 40 9.34 12.34 -0.60
CA ASP A 40 10.00 11.29 -1.35
C ASP A 40 9.89 11.57 -2.85
N ILE A 41 11.03 11.55 -3.52
CA ILE A 41 11.14 11.77 -4.96
C ILE A 41 11.51 10.47 -5.65
N ALA A 42 10.77 10.14 -6.71
CA ALA A 42 11.06 9.01 -7.57
C ALA A 42 11.01 9.40 -9.04
N TRP A 43 11.95 8.87 -9.81
CA TRP A 43 11.96 8.95 -11.27
C TRP A 43 11.48 7.63 -11.87
N ARG A 44 10.64 7.69 -12.89
CA ARG A 44 10.24 6.52 -13.68
C ARG A 44 10.50 6.79 -15.14
N HIS A 45 10.84 5.76 -15.92
CA HIS A 45 10.74 5.89 -17.36
C HIS A 45 9.29 6.16 -17.76
N TRP A 46 9.05 6.96 -18.81
CA TRP A 46 7.68 7.24 -19.28
C TRP A 46 6.88 5.94 -19.41
N GLY A 47 5.74 5.89 -18.70
CA GLY A 47 4.81 4.76 -18.76
C GLY A 47 5.36 3.46 -18.16
N ALA A 48 6.52 3.54 -17.51
CA ALA A 48 7.02 2.50 -16.65
C ALA A 48 6.47 2.66 -15.24
N PHE A 49 6.67 1.60 -14.50
CA PHE A 49 6.02 1.33 -13.23
C PHE A 49 7.04 1.16 -12.09
N ILE A 50 8.33 1.13 -12.42
CA ILE A 50 9.39 0.85 -11.47
C ILE A 50 10.20 2.12 -11.33
N ASP A 51 10.47 2.49 -10.08
CA ASP A 51 11.32 3.62 -9.73
C ASP A 51 12.75 3.33 -10.21
N ILE A 52 13.40 4.32 -10.79
CA ILE A 52 14.78 4.23 -11.25
C ILE A 52 15.68 4.32 -10.02
N GLU A 53 16.40 3.25 -9.75
CA GLU A 53 17.50 3.26 -8.78
C GLU A 53 18.72 3.94 -9.42
N ASP A 54 19.06 5.12 -8.92
CA ASP A 54 20.23 5.87 -9.39
C ASP A 54 21.04 6.40 -8.19
N SER A 55 22.20 5.79 -7.98
CA SER A 55 23.06 6.11 -6.83
C SER A 55 23.65 7.52 -6.89
N LEU A 56 23.86 8.09 -8.07
CA LEU A 56 24.37 9.46 -8.20
C LEU A 56 23.29 10.48 -7.83
N PHE A 57 22.05 10.20 -8.25
CA PHE A 57 20.89 10.97 -7.86
C PHE A 57 20.66 10.90 -6.34
N ALA A 58 20.65 9.69 -5.76
CA ALA A 58 20.45 9.50 -4.32
C ALA A 58 21.50 10.27 -3.48
N VAL A 59 22.79 10.03 -3.71
CA VAL A 59 23.89 10.71 -2.98
C VAL A 59 23.85 12.24 -3.08
N SER A 60 23.25 12.79 -4.14
CA SER A 60 23.21 14.24 -4.34
C SER A 60 21.99 14.93 -3.75
N ASN A 61 20.92 14.20 -3.46
CA ASN A 61 19.63 14.81 -3.09
C ASN A 61 19.01 14.23 -1.83
N ASP A 62 19.41 13.03 -1.43
CA ASP A 62 18.81 12.34 -0.30
C ASP A 62 19.22 12.99 1.03
N VAL A 63 18.22 13.35 1.83
CA VAL A 63 18.39 13.97 3.14
C VAL A 63 18.75 12.93 4.21
N ASP A 64 18.30 11.68 4.05
CA ASP A 64 18.46 10.62 5.04
C ASP A 64 18.66 9.25 4.39
N GLU A 65 19.92 8.85 4.22
CA GLU A 65 20.30 7.58 3.58
C GLU A 65 19.81 6.32 4.33
N ASP A 66 19.40 6.45 5.60
CA ASP A 66 18.89 5.33 6.40
C ASP A 66 17.38 5.08 6.14
N ARG A 67 16.69 6.01 5.47
CA ARG A 67 15.29 5.89 5.08
C ARG A 67 15.17 5.38 3.64
N PRO A 68 14.25 4.44 3.35
CA PRO A 68 14.00 4.01 1.98
C PRO A 68 13.51 5.16 1.09
N GLY A 69 14.08 5.29 -0.11
CA GLY A 69 13.70 6.32 -1.09
C GLY A 69 14.76 7.40 -1.24
N VAL A 70 14.39 8.53 -1.85
CA VAL A 70 15.22 9.74 -1.88
C VAL A 70 14.40 10.87 -1.30
N GLN A 71 14.75 11.32 -0.10
CA GLN A 71 14.03 12.39 0.58
C GLN A 71 14.61 13.75 0.21
N VAL A 72 13.74 14.70 -0.13
CA VAL A 72 14.13 16.08 -0.46
C VAL A 72 13.38 17.05 0.43
N SER A 73 14.09 17.98 1.07
CA SER A 73 13.47 19.02 1.89
C SER A 73 12.92 20.15 1.02
N LEU A 74 11.65 20.50 1.25
CA LEU A 74 11.02 21.66 0.67
C LEU A 74 11.35 22.92 1.48
N GLN A 75 11.47 24.04 0.77
CA GLN A 75 11.49 25.37 1.39
C GLN A 75 10.07 25.77 1.84
N PRO A 76 9.91 26.84 2.66
CA PRO A 76 8.59 27.27 3.13
C PRO A 76 7.59 27.60 2.02
N ASP A 77 8.06 28.04 0.85
CA ASP A 77 7.23 28.29 -0.34
C ASP A 77 6.90 27.03 -1.15
N GLY A 78 7.46 25.88 -0.77
CA GLY A 78 7.33 24.60 -1.44
C GLY A 78 8.35 24.37 -2.55
N SER A 79 9.33 25.28 -2.73
CA SER A 79 10.35 25.13 -3.75
C SER A 79 11.33 24.00 -3.41
N PHE A 80 11.80 23.31 -4.45
CA PHE A 80 12.79 22.24 -4.37
C PHE A 80 13.78 22.32 -5.54
N LEU A 81 14.96 21.72 -5.34
CA LEU A 81 15.98 21.60 -6.37
C LEU A 81 16.51 20.16 -6.39
N LEU A 82 16.39 19.52 -7.54
CA LEU A 82 16.99 18.22 -7.83
C LEU A 82 18.22 18.42 -8.71
N THR A 83 19.30 17.75 -8.35
CA THR A 83 20.55 17.72 -9.11
C THR A 83 20.93 16.29 -9.48
N GLN A 84 21.84 16.11 -10.43
CA GLN A 84 22.23 14.77 -10.91
C GLN A 84 21.05 13.90 -11.38
N THR A 85 19.99 14.53 -11.92
CA THR A 85 18.79 13.79 -12.32
C THR A 85 19.10 12.86 -13.50
N PRO A 86 18.50 11.66 -13.54
CA PRO A 86 18.73 10.71 -14.62
C PRO A 86 18.27 11.30 -15.96
N GLU A 87 18.89 10.83 -17.05
CA GLU A 87 18.60 11.30 -18.40
C GLU A 87 17.52 10.46 -19.06
N GLY A 88 16.83 11.05 -20.03
CA GLY A 88 15.80 10.41 -20.83
C GLY A 88 14.44 11.08 -20.68
N ARG A 89 13.42 10.37 -21.15
CA ARG A 89 12.03 10.81 -21.07
C ARG A 89 11.37 10.14 -19.86
N LEU A 90 11.22 10.90 -18.78
CA LEU A 90 10.90 10.38 -17.45
C LEU A 90 9.66 11.04 -16.85
N ASP A 91 8.99 10.30 -15.97
CA ASP A 91 7.93 10.80 -15.11
C ASP A 91 8.51 11.10 -13.73
N LEU A 92 8.22 12.29 -13.19
CA LEU A 92 8.55 12.66 -11.82
C LEU A 92 7.38 12.28 -10.91
N HIS A 93 7.66 11.56 -9.83
CA HIS A 93 6.70 11.21 -8.80
C HIS A 93 7.15 11.79 -7.45
N VAL A 94 6.19 12.36 -6.73
CA VAL A 94 6.40 13.03 -5.44
C VAL A 94 5.41 12.47 -4.43
N ARG A 95 5.92 11.98 -3.30
CA ARG A 95 5.10 11.48 -2.19
C ARG A 95 5.38 12.28 -0.94
N ILE A 96 4.32 12.53 -0.19
CA ILE A 96 4.39 13.21 1.09
C ILE A 96 3.27 12.66 1.97
N ASP A 97 3.61 12.39 3.22
CA ASP A 97 2.67 11.84 4.19
C ASP A 97 1.42 12.73 4.32
N GLY A 98 0.25 12.09 4.29
CA GLY A 98 -1.05 12.78 4.38
C GLY A 98 -1.58 13.30 3.05
N TYR A 99 -0.88 13.12 1.93
CA TYR A 99 -1.30 13.59 0.62
C TYR A 99 -1.27 12.48 -0.42
N LEU A 100 -2.16 12.61 -1.40
CA LEU A 100 -2.12 11.81 -2.62
C LEU A 100 -0.87 12.14 -3.44
N GLU A 101 -0.29 11.12 -4.07
CA GLU A 101 0.93 11.23 -4.87
C GLU A 101 0.81 12.32 -5.95
N GLY A 102 1.82 13.17 -6.05
CA GLY A 102 1.96 14.15 -7.13
C GLY A 102 2.76 13.56 -8.28
N HIS A 103 2.39 13.89 -9.52
CA HIS A 103 3.16 13.46 -10.70
C HIS A 103 3.36 14.58 -11.72
N VAL A 104 4.45 14.48 -12.48
CA VAL A 104 4.68 15.25 -13.72
C VAL A 104 5.10 14.27 -14.81
N PRO A 105 4.22 13.97 -15.78
CA PRO A 105 4.53 12.99 -16.80
C PRO A 105 5.41 13.61 -17.89
N GLY A 106 6.35 12.82 -18.39
CA GLY A 106 7.00 13.05 -19.67
C GLY A 106 7.99 14.19 -19.75
N LEU A 107 8.73 14.44 -18.67
CA LEU A 107 9.85 15.36 -18.67
C LEU A 107 10.98 14.84 -19.56
N GLU A 108 11.48 15.68 -20.45
CA GLU A 108 12.63 15.38 -21.29
C GLU A 108 13.90 15.92 -20.63
N LEU A 109 14.69 15.01 -20.07
CA LEU A 109 15.93 15.31 -19.37
C LEU A 109 17.13 14.97 -20.27
N HIS A 110 17.87 15.99 -20.66
CA HIS A 110 19.08 15.86 -21.46
C HIS A 110 20.32 16.27 -20.65
N PRO A 111 21.53 15.81 -21.03
CA PRO A 111 22.76 16.23 -20.38
C PRO A 111 22.87 17.76 -20.23
N GLY A 112 23.05 18.23 -19.00
CA GLY A 112 23.13 19.65 -18.66
C GLY A 112 21.84 20.47 -18.82
N ALA A 113 20.68 19.83 -19.03
CA ALA A 113 19.41 20.53 -19.08
C ALA A 113 19.04 21.12 -17.72
N ALA A 114 18.45 22.32 -17.72
CA ALA A 114 17.92 22.94 -16.52
C ALA A 114 16.42 23.18 -16.71
N LEU A 115 15.60 22.35 -16.06
CA LEU A 115 14.15 22.47 -16.08
C LEU A 115 13.74 23.34 -14.87
N THR A 116 12.84 24.29 -15.12
CA THR A 116 12.31 25.20 -14.11
C THR A 116 10.78 25.16 -14.12
N ASP A 117 10.17 25.66 -13.04
CA ASP A 117 8.71 25.73 -12.89
C ASP A 117 8.00 24.36 -12.98
N ILE A 118 8.69 23.29 -12.58
CA ILE A 118 8.08 21.98 -12.48
C ILE A 118 7.08 21.96 -11.32
N ARG A 119 5.85 21.51 -11.60
CA ARG A 119 4.72 21.52 -10.65
C ARG A 119 4.07 20.14 -10.62
N PRO A 120 4.50 19.26 -9.72
CA PRO A 120 3.80 18.01 -9.45
C PRO A 120 2.38 18.29 -8.97
N THR A 121 1.40 17.53 -9.48
CA THR A 121 0.00 17.62 -9.06
C THR A 121 -0.61 16.23 -8.93
N THR A 122 -1.61 16.10 -8.05
CA THR A 122 -2.34 14.84 -7.90
C THR A 122 -3.21 14.56 -9.13
N THR A 123 -3.95 15.57 -9.59
CA THR A 123 -4.84 15.48 -10.75
C THR A 123 -4.34 16.37 -11.87
N GLU A 124 -4.50 15.93 -13.12
CA GLU A 124 -4.17 16.72 -14.30
C GLU A 124 -5.01 18.01 -14.34
N GLY A 125 -4.36 19.15 -14.54
CA GLY A 125 -5.00 20.47 -14.58
C GLY A 125 -5.23 21.12 -13.20
N ASP A 126 -4.87 20.44 -12.11
CA ASP A 126 -4.80 21.05 -10.80
C ASP A 126 -3.48 21.85 -10.63
N THR A 127 -3.28 22.44 -9.45
CA THR A 127 -2.08 23.21 -9.10
C THR A 127 -1.43 22.76 -7.78
N LEU A 128 -2.03 21.77 -7.12
CA LEU A 128 -1.65 21.31 -5.79
C LEU A 128 -1.66 19.79 -5.69
N LEU A 129 -1.01 19.30 -4.64
CA LEU A 129 -1.19 17.95 -4.12
C LEU A 129 -2.37 17.98 -3.16
N LEU A 130 -3.29 17.04 -3.35
CA LEU A 130 -4.53 16.93 -2.58
C LEU A 130 -4.26 16.16 -1.28
N GLY A 131 -4.69 16.73 -0.16
CA GLY A 131 -4.54 16.12 1.16
C GLY A 131 -5.61 15.06 1.42
N GLY A 132 -5.35 14.14 2.34
CA GLY A 132 -6.35 13.23 2.88
C GLY A 132 -6.07 11.74 2.72
N ASP A 133 -4.93 11.35 2.15
CA ASP A 133 -4.50 9.94 2.10
C ASP A 133 -3.57 9.65 3.28
N VAL A 134 -4.11 8.97 4.28
CA VAL A 134 -3.45 8.66 5.55
C VAL A 134 -3.60 7.19 5.94
N ALA A 135 -4.54 6.47 5.32
CA ALA A 135 -4.86 5.09 5.65
C ALA A 135 -5.69 4.43 4.55
N GLY A 136 -5.26 3.25 4.09
CA GLY A 136 -6.07 2.44 3.19
C GLY A 136 -5.65 0.98 3.09
N TYR A 137 -4.43 0.62 3.51
CA TYR A 137 -4.01 -0.78 3.64
C TYR A 137 -3.25 -1.05 4.93
N LEU A 138 -3.21 -2.31 5.37
CA LEU A 138 -2.40 -2.74 6.52
C LEU A 138 -1.08 -3.32 6.04
N ASP A 139 0.02 -2.89 6.64
CA ASP A 139 1.32 -3.52 6.43
C ASP A 139 1.47 -4.85 7.19
N VAL A 140 2.67 -5.42 7.14
CA VAL A 140 2.96 -6.73 7.76
C VAL A 140 2.87 -6.73 9.27
N ASP A 141 3.02 -5.57 9.90
CA ASP A 141 2.94 -5.38 11.35
C ASP A 141 1.53 -4.95 11.79
N GLY A 142 0.60 -4.86 10.82
CA GLY A 142 -0.79 -4.51 11.05
C GLY A 142 -1.01 -3.02 11.26
N VAL A 143 -0.02 -2.20 10.91
CA VAL A 143 -0.11 -0.73 10.93
C VAL A 143 -0.80 -0.28 9.65
N SER A 144 -1.76 0.63 9.80
CA SER A 144 -2.43 1.23 8.64
C SER A 144 -1.46 2.13 7.91
N GLN A 145 -1.47 2.09 6.59
CA GLN A 145 -0.63 2.88 5.69
C GLN A 145 -1.50 3.53 4.60
N PRO A 146 -1.14 4.72 4.11
CA PRO A 146 -1.83 5.40 3.00
C PRO A 146 -1.83 4.53 1.73
N ASP A 147 -2.89 4.55 0.93
CA ASP A 147 -3.02 3.68 -0.27
C ASP A 147 -3.18 4.43 -1.60
N ASN A 148 -2.93 5.73 -1.59
CA ASN A 148 -3.08 6.67 -2.71
C ASN A 148 -4.55 6.78 -3.18
N GLU A 149 -5.50 6.57 -2.28
CA GLU A 149 -6.91 6.83 -2.45
C GLU A 149 -7.51 7.36 -1.16
N VAL A 150 -8.29 8.44 -1.25
CA VAL A 150 -8.99 8.98 -0.07
C VAL A 150 -10.31 8.23 0.09
N THR A 151 -10.47 7.48 1.16
CA THR A 151 -11.62 6.61 1.44
C THR A 151 -12.20 6.84 2.84
N LEU A 152 -13.08 5.93 3.27
CA LEU A 152 -13.61 5.93 4.63
C LEU A 152 -12.53 5.50 5.65
N ALA A 153 -11.52 4.73 5.23
CA ALA A 153 -10.43 4.32 6.10
C ALA A 153 -9.63 5.53 6.60
N ASP A 154 -9.38 6.51 5.71
CA ASP A 154 -8.74 7.77 6.06
C ASP A 154 -9.55 8.59 7.06
N TRP A 155 -10.86 8.66 6.81
CA TRP A 155 -11.78 9.35 7.70
C TRP A 155 -11.79 8.74 9.10
N ASP A 156 -11.91 7.40 9.18
CA ASP A 156 -11.89 6.67 10.44
C ASP A 156 -10.54 6.81 11.16
N PHE A 157 -9.43 6.85 10.41
CA PHE A 157 -8.09 7.06 10.95
C PHE A 157 -7.97 8.43 11.62
N LEU A 158 -8.29 9.52 10.91
CA LEU A 158 -8.29 10.87 11.48
C LEU A 158 -9.26 10.99 12.65
N ALA A 159 -10.49 10.47 12.50
CA ALA A 159 -11.51 10.55 13.55
C ALA A 159 -11.05 9.87 14.86
N SER A 160 -10.26 8.80 14.76
CA SER A 160 -9.68 8.12 15.94
C SER A 160 -8.62 8.93 16.68
N LEU A 161 -8.02 9.92 16.00
CA LEU A 161 -6.95 10.79 16.50
C LEU A 161 -7.43 12.23 16.77
N PHE A 162 -8.71 12.52 16.53
CA PHE A 162 -9.24 13.87 16.64
C PHE A 162 -8.97 14.52 18.01
N GLY A 163 -8.46 15.74 17.98
CA GLY A 163 -8.08 16.53 19.15
C GLY A 163 -6.73 16.15 19.76
N ARG A 164 -5.98 15.21 19.17
CA ARG A 164 -4.62 14.90 19.61
C ARG A 164 -3.62 15.91 19.05
N GLN A 165 -2.64 16.21 19.88
CA GLN A 165 -1.38 16.79 19.44
C GLN A 165 -0.44 15.63 19.13
N LEU A 166 0.20 15.65 17.97
CA LEU A 166 1.10 14.60 17.53
C LEU A 166 2.55 15.06 17.68
N GLU A 167 3.41 14.13 18.11
CA GLU A 167 4.85 14.36 18.10
C GLU A 167 5.40 13.97 16.71
N PRO A 168 6.48 14.61 16.23
CA PRO A 168 7.02 14.37 14.88
C PRO A 168 7.39 12.91 14.56
N ASP A 169 7.72 12.13 15.60
CA ASP A 169 8.17 10.74 15.49
C ASP A 169 7.03 9.71 15.72
N ASP A 170 5.78 10.16 15.89
CA ASP A 170 4.63 9.26 16.03
C ASP A 170 4.27 8.68 14.65
N ASP A 171 4.06 7.36 14.57
CA ASP A 171 3.59 6.71 13.33
C ASP A 171 2.34 7.42 12.76
N SER A 172 1.51 7.99 13.64
CA SER A 172 0.29 8.69 13.27
C SER A 172 0.48 10.14 12.79
N VAL A 173 1.71 10.67 12.75
CA VAL A 173 2.01 12.08 12.37
C VAL A 173 1.38 12.51 11.04
N ARG A 174 1.23 11.57 10.10
CA ARG A 174 0.55 11.79 8.81
C ARG A 174 -0.91 12.23 8.92
N ALA A 175 -1.57 12.03 10.07
CA ALA A 175 -2.92 12.53 10.32
C ALA A 175 -2.98 14.06 10.50
N ASP A 176 -1.86 14.71 10.83
CA ASP A 176 -1.71 16.17 10.81
C ASP A 176 -1.39 16.63 9.37
N ILE A 177 -2.43 16.60 8.54
CA ILE A 177 -2.30 16.94 7.12
C ILE A 177 -1.96 18.42 6.97
N THR A 178 -2.50 19.30 7.82
CA THR A 178 -2.20 20.73 7.77
C THR A 178 -0.82 21.10 8.33
N GLY A 179 -0.17 20.20 9.05
CA GLY A 179 1.18 20.40 9.61
C GLY A 179 1.22 21.43 10.74
N ASP A 180 0.10 21.66 11.44
CA ASP A 180 0.00 22.62 12.54
C ASP A 180 0.20 22.00 13.93
N GLY A 181 0.52 20.70 13.96
CA GLY A 181 0.80 19.89 15.14
C GLY A 181 -0.43 19.28 15.79
N GLN A 182 -1.63 19.51 15.25
CA GLN A 182 -2.88 19.06 15.84
C GLN A 182 -3.79 18.40 14.80
N VAL A 183 -4.36 17.25 15.14
CA VAL A 183 -5.39 16.60 14.31
C VAL A 183 -6.75 17.19 14.66
N ASP A 184 -7.32 18.02 13.80
CA ASP A 184 -8.61 18.65 14.05
C ASP A 184 -9.56 18.67 12.84
N ILE A 185 -10.54 19.58 12.89
CA ILE A 185 -11.55 19.71 11.85
C ILE A 185 -10.96 20.16 10.51
N ARG A 186 -9.81 20.83 10.50
CA ARG A 186 -9.12 21.27 9.29
C ARG A 186 -8.57 20.09 8.51
N ASP A 187 -7.96 19.11 9.18
CA ASP A 187 -7.49 17.89 8.53
C ASP A 187 -8.68 17.05 8.02
N LEU A 188 -9.74 16.92 8.84
CA LEU A 188 -10.96 16.23 8.41
C LEU A 188 -11.62 16.89 7.20
N ILE A 189 -11.60 18.21 7.08
CA ILE A 189 -12.12 18.91 5.89
C ILE A 189 -11.35 18.51 4.63
N LEU A 190 -10.03 18.29 4.72
CA LEU A 190 -9.22 17.85 3.56
C LEU A 190 -9.63 16.44 3.10
N VAL A 191 -9.75 15.49 4.03
CA VAL A 191 -10.25 14.13 3.73
C VAL A 191 -11.67 14.20 3.15
N GLY A 192 -12.54 15.03 3.72
CA GLY A 192 -13.92 15.20 3.26
C GLY A 192 -14.02 15.82 1.86
N ASN A 193 -13.20 16.82 1.56
CA ASN A 193 -13.17 17.49 0.26
C ASN A 193 -12.67 16.55 -0.85
N ASN A 194 -11.70 15.69 -0.52
CA ASN A 194 -11.05 14.81 -1.48
C ASN A 194 -11.57 13.37 -1.44
N PHE A 195 -12.70 13.13 -0.77
CA PHE A 195 -13.28 11.79 -0.64
C PHE A 195 -13.51 11.14 -2.01
N ARG A 196 -13.01 9.92 -2.18
CA ARG A 196 -12.98 9.11 -3.42
C ARG A 196 -12.08 9.64 -4.53
N VAL A 197 -11.24 10.64 -4.26
CA VAL A 197 -10.16 11.00 -5.17
C VAL A 197 -9.07 9.94 -5.07
N LYS A 198 -8.53 9.55 -6.23
CA LYS A 198 -7.38 8.66 -6.36
C LYS A 198 -6.21 9.47 -6.88
N GLY A 199 -5.03 9.19 -6.37
CA GLY A 199 -3.82 9.72 -6.97
C GLY A 199 -3.49 9.05 -8.32
N PRO A 200 -2.37 9.45 -8.93
CA PRO A 200 -1.88 8.90 -10.18
C PRO A 200 -1.72 7.38 -10.10
N VAL A 201 -2.16 6.68 -11.14
CA VAL A 201 -2.03 5.22 -11.26
C VAL A 201 -0.87 4.84 -12.19
N PRO A 202 -0.14 3.75 -11.89
CA PRO A 202 -0.35 2.82 -10.79
C PRO A 202 0.39 3.21 -9.50
N VAL A 203 -0.18 2.80 -8.37
CA VAL A 203 0.37 3.00 -7.02
C VAL A 203 1.39 1.89 -6.70
N PHE A 204 2.63 2.27 -6.39
CA PHE A 204 3.65 1.32 -5.93
C PHE A 204 3.71 1.33 -4.42
N ARG A 205 3.32 0.20 -3.83
CA ARG A 205 3.56 -0.12 -2.43
C ARG A 205 4.89 -0.85 -2.38
N THR A 206 5.81 -0.41 -1.54
CA THR A 206 7.00 -1.19 -1.23
C THR A 206 6.53 -2.53 -0.68
N ALA A 207 6.60 -3.58 -1.49
CA ALA A 207 6.35 -4.92 -1.02
C ALA A 207 7.49 -5.27 -0.07
N SER A 208 7.28 -5.07 1.23
CA SER A 208 8.21 -5.54 2.25
C SER A 208 8.37 -7.06 2.11
N VAL A 209 9.59 -7.41 1.69
CA VAL A 209 10.36 -8.64 1.86
C VAL A 209 9.55 -9.88 2.24
N ALA A 210 9.49 -10.83 1.31
CA ALA A 210 9.19 -12.25 1.51
C ALA A 210 8.35 -12.55 2.76
N ARG A 211 7.03 -12.35 2.68
CA ARG A 211 6.11 -12.98 3.63
C ARG A 211 6.44 -14.47 3.65
N SER A 212 6.95 -14.97 4.78
CA SER A 212 6.95 -16.41 5.01
C SER A 212 5.52 -16.88 4.77
N PRO A 213 5.27 -17.78 3.81
CA PRO A 213 3.93 -18.19 3.47
C PRO A 213 3.22 -18.61 4.76
N ARG A 214 2.06 -18.00 5.04
CA ARG A 214 1.21 -18.43 6.15
C ARG A 214 0.56 -19.72 5.68
N ILE A 215 1.02 -20.84 6.23
CA ILE A 215 0.46 -22.14 5.90
C ILE A 215 -0.71 -22.36 6.85
N ILE A 216 -1.92 -22.35 6.30
CA ILE A 216 -3.13 -22.74 7.01
C ILE A 216 -3.46 -24.17 6.64
N ARG A 217 -3.68 -25.01 7.65
CA ARG A 217 -4.06 -26.40 7.52
C ARG A 217 -5.40 -26.61 8.17
N PHE A 218 -6.27 -27.36 7.50
CA PHE A 218 -7.41 -27.97 8.15
C PHE A 218 -6.90 -29.22 8.87
N SER A 219 -7.03 -29.25 10.19
CA SER A 219 -6.43 -30.27 11.05
C SER A 219 -7.52 -31.01 11.83
N PHE A 220 -7.43 -32.33 11.85
CA PHE A 220 -8.27 -33.25 12.61
C PHE A 220 -7.52 -34.57 12.84
N ASP A 221 -8.01 -35.42 13.76
CA ASP A 221 -7.46 -36.76 14.00
C ASP A 221 -7.88 -37.73 12.90
N GLU A 222 -7.07 -37.88 11.86
CA GLU A 222 -7.36 -38.74 10.70
C GLU A 222 -7.19 -40.23 11.05
N ARG A 223 -8.30 -40.96 11.01
CA ARG A 223 -8.37 -42.40 11.34
C ARG A 223 -9.61 -43.03 10.73
N SER A 224 -9.78 -44.34 10.89
CA SER A 224 -11.06 -44.98 10.63
C SER A 224 -12.06 -44.63 11.73
N TYR A 225 -13.25 -44.13 11.36
CA TYR A 225 -14.30 -43.77 12.30
C TYR A 225 -15.36 -44.87 12.40
N ALA A 226 -15.73 -45.23 13.62
CA ALA A 226 -16.90 -46.05 13.91
C ALA A 226 -18.16 -45.19 14.02
N GLU A 227 -19.33 -45.82 13.92
CA GLU A 227 -20.60 -45.13 14.19
C GLU A 227 -20.60 -44.55 15.60
N GLY A 228 -20.99 -43.27 15.73
CA GLY A 228 -20.99 -42.54 16.99
C GLY A 228 -19.65 -41.87 17.36
N ASP A 229 -18.57 -42.13 16.63
CA ASP A 229 -17.30 -41.43 16.85
C ASP A 229 -17.43 -39.94 16.56
N THR A 230 -16.69 -39.13 17.32
CA THR A 230 -16.65 -37.67 17.14
C THR A 230 -15.35 -37.26 16.43
N LEU A 231 -15.49 -36.43 15.40
CA LEU A 231 -14.40 -35.74 14.73
C LEU A 231 -14.43 -34.26 15.15
N VAL A 232 -13.27 -33.74 15.55
CA VAL A 232 -13.06 -32.32 15.81
C VAL A 232 -12.06 -31.78 14.80
N GLY A 233 -12.50 -30.89 13.92
CA GLY A 233 -11.65 -30.22 12.94
C GLY A 233 -11.42 -28.77 13.33
N SER A 234 -10.22 -28.23 13.10
CA SER A 234 -9.93 -26.80 13.24
C SER A 234 -9.02 -26.29 12.13
N LEU A 235 -9.02 -24.97 11.93
CA LEU A 235 -8.00 -24.31 11.12
C LEU A 235 -6.78 -24.01 12.00
N GLN A 236 -5.62 -24.48 11.57
CA GLN A 236 -4.33 -24.21 12.22
C GLN A 236 -3.43 -23.45 11.25
N ALA A 237 -2.89 -22.31 11.68
CA ALA A 237 -1.95 -21.53 10.90
C ALA A 237 -0.56 -21.57 11.53
N THR A 238 0.49 -21.42 10.71
CA THR A 238 1.84 -21.12 11.24
C THR A 238 1.87 -19.81 12.05
N SER A 239 1.02 -18.85 11.68
CA SER A 239 0.67 -17.66 12.47
C SER A 239 -0.64 -17.08 11.96
N TRP A 240 -1.50 -16.61 12.86
CA TRP A 240 -2.73 -15.87 12.54
C TRP A 240 -2.52 -14.35 12.45
N SER A 241 -1.28 -13.88 12.65
CA SER A 241 -0.94 -12.46 12.63
C SER A 241 -1.25 -11.81 11.28
N GLY A 242 -1.98 -10.70 11.31
CA GLY A 242 -2.45 -9.93 10.16
C GLY A 242 -3.78 -10.40 9.57
N ILE A 243 -4.38 -11.48 10.08
CA ILE A 243 -5.65 -12.03 9.56
C ILE A 243 -6.80 -11.61 10.49
N ARG A 244 -7.79 -10.90 9.95
CA ARG A 244 -8.92 -10.33 10.72
C ARG A 244 -10.28 -10.95 10.40
N ALA A 245 -10.37 -11.66 9.28
CA ALA A 245 -11.54 -12.43 8.90
C ALA A 245 -11.09 -13.77 8.30
N VAL A 246 -11.94 -14.77 8.39
CA VAL A 246 -11.72 -16.06 7.74
C VAL A 246 -13.06 -16.57 7.24
N GLU A 247 -13.10 -17.00 5.99
CA GLU A 247 -14.23 -17.75 5.46
C GLU A 247 -13.75 -19.14 5.03
N ALA A 248 -14.43 -20.18 5.51
CA ALA A 248 -14.13 -21.56 5.19
C ALA A 248 -15.39 -22.29 4.71
N VAL A 249 -15.23 -23.09 3.66
CA VAL A 249 -16.24 -24.04 3.20
C VAL A 249 -15.73 -25.45 3.47
N VAL A 250 -16.49 -26.21 4.25
CA VAL A 250 -16.21 -27.61 4.54
C VAL A 250 -17.29 -28.48 3.93
N ASP A 251 -16.87 -29.36 3.04
CA ASP A 251 -17.71 -30.39 2.43
C ASP A 251 -17.71 -31.63 3.31
N PHE A 252 -18.88 -32.20 3.52
CA PHE A 252 -19.08 -33.46 4.21
C PHE A 252 -20.37 -34.11 3.70
N ASP A 253 -20.39 -35.44 3.58
CA ASP A 253 -21.62 -36.15 3.26
C ASP A 253 -22.50 -36.25 4.53
N GLU A 254 -23.71 -35.71 4.48
CA GLU A 254 -24.69 -35.81 5.57
C GLU A 254 -25.12 -37.26 5.89
N LYS A 255 -24.87 -38.21 4.98
CA LYS A 255 -25.04 -39.65 5.25
C LYS A 255 -23.96 -40.18 6.17
N ASP A 256 -22.74 -39.69 6.03
CA ASP A 256 -21.56 -40.09 6.79
C ASP A 256 -21.47 -39.33 8.12
N TRP A 257 -21.85 -38.05 8.13
CA TRP A 257 -21.64 -37.16 9.25
C TRP A 257 -22.89 -36.41 9.68
N ARG A 258 -22.97 -36.15 10.99
CA ARG A 258 -23.87 -35.17 11.57
C ARG A 258 -23.05 -34.03 12.14
N LEU A 259 -23.23 -32.82 11.59
CA LEU A 259 -22.69 -31.61 12.19
C LEU A 259 -23.36 -31.35 13.55
N MET A 260 -22.55 -31.23 14.61
CA MET A 260 -23.03 -31.00 15.98
C MET A 260 -22.87 -29.55 16.41
N ALA A 261 -21.73 -28.93 16.08
CA ALA A 261 -21.44 -27.56 16.43
C ALA A 261 -20.37 -26.97 15.50
N VAL A 262 -20.43 -25.65 15.33
CA VAL A 262 -19.33 -24.83 14.84
C VAL A 262 -19.11 -23.70 15.83
N GLU A 263 -17.87 -23.55 16.25
CA GLU A 263 -17.47 -22.66 17.34
C GLU A 263 -16.41 -21.70 16.81
N GLY A 264 -16.62 -20.41 17.09
CA GLY A 264 -15.58 -19.39 17.02
C GLY A 264 -15.04 -19.11 18.42
N ASN A 265 -13.99 -18.29 18.51
CA ASN A 265 -13.52 -17.82 19.82
C ASN A 265 -14.32 -16.62 20.34
N GLU A 266 -14.15 -16.30 21.62
CA GLU A 266 -14.88 -15.23 22.34
C GLU A 266 -14.76 -13.83 21.71
N SER A 267 -13.77 -13.67 20.85
CA SER A 267 -13.40 -12.40 20.25
C SER A 267 -13.95 -12.25 18.82
N THR A 268 -14.71 -13.23 18.32
CA THR A 268 -15.15 -13.31 16.91
C THR A 268 -16.66 -13.36 16.77
N LEU A 269 -17.18 -12.75 15.69
CA LEU A 269 -18.54 -12.94 15.22
C LEU A 269 -18.55 -14.02 14.15
N LEU A 270 -19.35 -15.06 14.39
CA LEU A 270 -19.51 -16.19 13.48
C LEU A 270 -20.83 -16.06 12.70
N ALA A 271 -20.73 -16.13 11.38
CA ALA A 271 -21.84 -16.29 10.46
C ALA A 271 -21.76 -17.67 9.79
N GLN A 272 -22.90 -18.31 9.56
CA GLN A 272 -22.94 -19.63 8.95
C GLN A 272 -24.09 -19.80 7.97
N ARG A 273 -23.85 -20.61 6.95
CA ARG A 273 -24.86 -21.11 6.02
C ARG A 273 -24.61 -22.59 5.79
N LEU A 274 -25.63 -23.41 6.04
CA LEU A 274 -25.58 -24.85 5.86
C LEU A 274 -26.37 -25.24 4.62
N GLU A 275 -25.77 -26.10 3.80
CA GLU A 275 -26.39 -26.77 2.66
C GLU A 275 -26.20 -28.30 2.83
N THR A 276 -26.80 -29.09 1.94
CA THR A 276 -26.94 -30.55 2.15
C THR A 276 -25.64 -31.34 2.00
N ASP A 277 -24.65 -30.78 1.30
CA ASP A 277 -23.36 -31.41 0.98
C ASP A 277 -22.15 -30.56 1.42
N HIS A 278 -22.39 -29.35 1.92
CA HIS A 278 -21.36 -28.44 2.39
C HIS A 278 -21.91 -27.43 3.39
N GLY A 279 -21.02 -26.88 4.21
CA GLY A 279 -21.31 -25.69 5.01
C GLY A 279 -20.31 -24.59 4.72
N ARG A 280 -20.78 -23.34 4.76
CA ARG A 280 -19.96 -22.13 4.68
C ARG A 280 -20.01 -21.41 6.02
N TRP A 281 -18.84 -21.09 6.56
CA TRP A 281 -18.69 -20.34 7.80
C TRP A 281 -17.76 -19.17 7.57
N GLY A 282 -18.26 -17.98 7.85
CA GLY A 282 -17.48 -16.76 7.87
C GLY A 282 -17.33 -16.29 9.31
N LEU A 283 -16.14 -15.89 9.70
CA LEU A 283 -15.90 -15.22 10.97
C LEU A 283 -15.17 -13.91 10.76
N THR A 284 -15.41 -12.97 11.67
CA THR A 284 -14.65 -11.73 11.75
C THR A 284 -14.35 -11.39 13.20
N ARG A 285 -13.18 -10.81 13.47
CA ARG A 285 -12.80 -10.33 14.80
C ARG A 285 -13.62 -9.10 15.19
N VAL A 286 -14.08 -9.05 16.44
CA VAL A 286 -14.82 -7.91 17.02
C VAL A 286 -13.88 -6.92 17.70
N GLY A 287 -13.52 -5.83 17.02
CA GLY A 287 -12.57 -4.83 17.54
C GLY A 287 -11.14 -5.10 17.06
N ALA A 288 -10.14 -4.50 17.72
CA ALA A 288 -8.77 -4.56 17.26
C ALA A 288 -8.09 -5.93 17.49
N GLY A 289 -7.18 -6.29 16.57
CA GLY A 289 -6.34 -7.49 16.61
C GLY A 289 -6.67 -8.56 15.58
N ASP A 290 -5.97 -9.68 15.65
CA ASP A 290 -6.12 -10.83 14.76
C ASP A 290 -7.23 -11.78 15.21
N VAL A 291 -7.66 -12.68 14.31
CA VAL A 291 -8.69 -13.69 14.59
C VAL A 291 -8.33 -14.69 15.68
N GLY A 292 -7.07 -14.73 16.15
CA GLY A 292 -6.64 -15.58 17.25
C GLY A 292 -6.44 -17.07 16.89
N ILE A 293 -6.15 -17.90 17.89
CA ILE A 293 -5.84 -19.33 17.72
C ILE A 293 -7.12 -20.14 17.47
N ASP A 294 -7.06 -21.13 16.57
CA ASP A 294 -8.17 -22.00 16.17
C ASP A 294 -9.48 -21.22 15.95
N PRO A 295 -9.51 -20.25 15.03
CA PRO A 295 -10.62 -19.30 14.93
C PRO A 295 -11.92 -19.96 14.47
N LEU A 296 -11.84 -21.14 13.84
CA LEU A 296 -12.98 -22.03 13.60
C LEU A 296 -12.68 -23.43 14.10
N ARG A 297 -13.67 -24.00 14.78
CA ARG A 297 -13.69 -25.40 15.17
C ARG A 297 -15.02 -26.03 14.80
N TRP A 298 -14.97 -27.17 14.11
CA TRP A 298 -16.12 -27.99 13.75
C TRP A 298 -16.15 -29.26 14.58
N ARG A 299 -17.33 -29.64 15.05
CA ARG A 299 -17.56 -30.91 15.71
C ARG A 299 -18.60 -31.71 14.93
N LEU A 300 -18.20 -32.87 14.42
CA LEU A 300 -19.06 -33.79 13.67
C LEU A 300 -19.11 -35.15 14.36
N VAL A 301 -20.24 -35.87 14.23
CA VAL A 301 -20.41 -37.24 14.73
C VAL A 301 -20.68 -38.17 13.55
N ALA A 302 -19.94 -39.27 13.47
CA ALA A 302 -20.09 -40.27 12.42
C ALA A 302 -21.43 -41.01 12.56
N ARG A 303 -22.16 -41.14 11.45
CA ARG A 303 -23.46 -41.81 11.38
C ARG A 303 -23.38 -43.28 11.02
N HIS A 304 -22.24 -43.73 10.49
CA HIS A 304 -21.97 -45.14 10.23
C HIS A 304 -20.46 -45.41 10.30
N SER A 305 -20.11 -46.68 10.32
CA SER A 305 -18.71 -47.12 10.27
C SER A 305 -18.08 -46.76 8.92
N ALA A 306 -16.79 -46.43 8.93
CA ALA A 306 -16.00 -46.04 7.76
C ALA A 306 -16.48 -44.74 7.04
N ALA A 307 -16.99 -43.77 7.81
CA ALA A 307 -17.32 -42.43 7.32
C ALA A 307 -16.10 -41.73 6.68
N ILE A 308 -16.29 -41.10 5.52
CA ILE A 308 -15.22 -40.39 4.79
C ILE A 308 -14.99 -39.03 5.43
N ALA A 309 -13.76 -38.71 5.83
CA ALA A 309 -13.45 -37.45 6.52
C ALA A 309 -13.88 -36.19 5.71
N PRO A 310 -14.37 -35.13 6.39
CA PRO A 310 -14.70 -33.85 5.78
C PRO A 310 -13.51 -33.19 5.08
N ARG A 311 -13.77 -32.32 4.11
CA ARG A 311 -12.73 -31.66 3.31
C ARG A 311 -12.94 -30.15 3.26
N LEU A 312 -11.85 -29.40 3.38
CA LEU A 312 -11.86 -27.97 3.11
C LEU A 312 -11.82 -27.74 1.59
N THR A 313 -12.85 -27.11 1.04
CA THR A 313 -13.00 -26.89 -0.41
C THR A 313 -12.80 -25.44 -0.82
N GLN A 314 -13.04 -24.51 0.10
CA GLN A 314 -12.73 -23.08 -0.09
C GLN A 314 -12.20 -22.49 1.22
N LEU A 315 -11.20 -21.62 1.10
CA LEU A 315 -10.67 -20.82 2.20
C LEU A 315 -10.37 -19.40 1.68
N LEU A 316 -10.91 -18.39 2.35
CA LEU A 316 -10.62 -16.98 2.14
C LEU A 316 -10.15 -16.37 3.48
N LEU A 317 -9.18 -15.45 3.41
CA LEU A 317 -8.53 -14.78 4.53
C LEU A 317 -8.53 -13.27 4.30
#